data_AF-A0A658NXN2-F1
#
_entry.id   AF-A0A658NXN2-F1
#
_cell.length_a   1.000
_cell.length_b   1.000
_cell.length_c   1.000
_cell.angle_alpha   90.00
_cell.angle_beta   90.00
_cell.angle_gamma   90.00
#
_symmetry.space_group_name_H-M   'P 1'
#
loop_
_entity.id
_entity.type
_entity.pdbx_description
1 polymer ?
#
loop_
_entity_poly.entity_id
_entity_poly.type
_entity_poly.pdbx_seq_one_letter_code
_entity_poly.pdbx_strand_id
1 'polypeptide(L)'
;PGASSVRSIGAGGSQVPQPLIERLMREFNAPVLVTFGQSEFPVMTRSKPGEDPRLLAETVGRVAPHVDLKIIDIATGATLPYGEK
;
A
#
# COMPACT_ATOMS: atom_id res chain seq x y z
N PRO A 1 -18.23 17.15 10.54
CA PRO A 1 -18.80 16.54 9.32
C PRO A 1 -17.86 16.78 8.14
N GLY A 2 -16.99 15.80 7.86
CA GLY A 2 -15.88 15.91 6.91
C GLY A 2 -16.35 16.11 5.46
N ALA A 3 -15.48 16.70 4.64
CA ALA A 3 -15.76 17.14 3.28
C ALA A 3 -16.46 16.07 2.42
N SER A 4 -17.73 16.33 2.07
CA SER A 4 -18.63 15.43 1.34
C SER A 4 -18.18 15.10 -0.11
N SER A 5 -17.08 15.69 -0.56
CA SER A 5 -16.49 15.48 -1.88
C SER A 5 -15.31 14.50 -1.90
N VAL A 6 -14.79 14.06 -0.75
CA VAL A 6 -13.66 13.12 -0.69
C VAL A 6 -14.10 11.74 -1.20
N ARG A 7 -13.43 11.25 -2.25
CA ARG A 7 -13.74 9.94 -2.88
C ARG A 7 -12.76 8.84 -2.50
N SER A 8 -11.55 9.20 -2.08
CA SER A 8 -10.48 8.28 -1.68
C SER A 8 -9.38 9.04 -0.96
N ILE A 9 -8.63 8.34 -0.12
CA ILE A 9 -7.49 8.89 0.62
C ILE A 9 -6.25 8.06 0.25
N GLY A 10 -5.21 8.72 -0.26
CA GLY A 10 -3.92 8.08 -0.52
C GLY A 10 -3.01 8.11 0.70
N ALA A 11 -2.35 7.00 0.98
CA ALA A 11 -1.38 6.81 2.06
C ALA A 11 -0.11 6.16 1.50
N GLY A 12 1.07 6.68 1.86
CA GLY A 12 2.34 6.18 1.36
C GLY A 12 3.52 6.97 1.93
N GLY A 13 4.74 6.56 1.57
CA GLY A 13 5.99 7.17 2.06
C GLY A 13 6.40 6.75 3.48
N SER A 14 5.47 6.25 4.28
CA SER A 14 5.73 5.63 5.59
C SER A 14 4.66 4.60 5.93
N GLN A 15 4.91 3.76 6.94
CA GLN A 15 3.90 2.85 7.48
C GLN A 15 2.78 3.65 8.18
N VAL A 16 1.53 3.37 7.83
CA VAL A 16 0.36 4.02 8.42
C VAL A 16 -0.32 3.08 9.41
N PRO A 17 -0.41 3.43 10.70
CA PRO A 17 -1.03 2.57 11.71
C PRO A 17 -2.51 2.27 11.42
N GLN A 18 -2.96 1.05 11.69
CA GLN A 18 -4.35 0.63 11.51
C GLN A 18 -5.37 1.59 12.18
N PRO A 19 -5.19 2.06 13.44
CA PRO A 19 -6.16 2.96 14.06
C PRO A 19 -6.34 4.29 13.31
N LEU A 20 -5.29 4.75 12.60
CA LEU A 20 -5.36 5.94 11.77
C LEU A 20 -6.13 5.67 10.48
N ILE A 21 -5.91 4.52 9.84
CA ILE A 21 -6.66 4.08 8.65
C ILE A 21 -8.16 4.01 8.96
N GLU A 22 -8.54 3.35 10.06
CA GLU A 22 -9.93 3.22 10.49
C GLU A 22 -10.58 4.58 10.79
N ARG A 23 -9.83 5.47 11.44
CA ARG A 23 -10.28 6.83 11.71
C ARG A 23 -10.53 7.62 10.42
N LEU A 24 -9.61 7.56 9.45
CA LEU A 24 -9.75 8.23 8.15
C LEU A 24 -10.97 7.72 7.39
N MET A 25 -11.16 6.40 7.32
CA MET A 25 -12.33 5.80 6.68
C MET A 25 -13.64 6.26 7.34
N ARG A 26 -13.68 6.29 8.69
CA ARG A 26 -14.87 6.73 9.45
C ARG A 26 -15.18 8.21 9.28
N GLU A 27 -14.16 9.09 9.34
CA GLU A 27 -14.37 10.54 9.32
C GLU A 27 -14.73 11.08 7.92
N PHE A 28 -14.20 10.45 6.88
CA PHE A 28 -14.38 10.89 5.49
C PHE A 28 -15.34 10.02 4.67
N ASN A 29 -15.80 8.89 5.21
CA ASN A 29 -16.63 7.91 4.50
C ASN A 29 -16.07 7.56 3.11
N ALA A 30 -14.74 7.38 3.06
CA ALA A 30 -13.99 7.16 1.83
C ALA A 30 -12.93 6.06 2.03
N PRO A 31 -12.63 5.26 0.99
CA PRO A 31 -11.60 4.24 1.07
C PRO A 31 -10.19 4.85 1.20
N VAL A 32 -9.36 4.20 2.01
CA VAL A 32 -7.92 4.45 2.07
C VAL A 32 -7.21 3.52 1.09
N LEU A 33 -6.23 4.05 0.37
CA LEU A 33 -5.36 3.34 -0.56
C LEU A 33 -3.92 3.48 -0.08
N VAL A 34 -3.23 2.37 0.11
CA VAL A 34 -1.83 2.34 0.51
C VAL A 34 -0.97 2.06 -0.72
N THR A 35 0.08 2.85 -0.90
CA THR A 35 1.05 2.71 -2.00
C THR A 35 2.46 2.66 -1.47
N PHE A 36 3.30 1.84 -2.09
CA PHE A 36 4.74 1.83 -1.86
C PHE A 36 5.50 2.23 -3.11
N GLY A 37 6.52 3.06 -2.91
CA GLY A 37 7.31 3.69 -3.94
C GLY A 37 8.55 4.35 -3.33
N GLN A 38 9.43 4.80 -4.19
CA GLN A 38 10.62 5.58 -3.87
C GLN A 38 10.70 6.77 -4.82
N SER A 39 11.58 7.73 -4.54
CA SER A 39 11.79 8.88 -5.44
C SER A 39 12.14 8.45 -6.86
N GLU A 40 12.89 7.37 -7.01
CA GLU A 40 13.35 6.78 -8.26
C GLU A 40 12.26 5.95 -8.97
N PHE A 41 11.30 5.40 -8.21
CA PHE A 41 10.19 4.61 -8.73
C PHE A 41 8.89 4.91 -7.95
N PRO A 42 8.08 5.90 -8.40
CA PRO A 42 7.05 6.51 -7.56
C PRO A 42 5.93 5.59 -7.05
N VAL A 43 5.54 4.55 -7.80
CA VAL A 43 4.51 3.58 -7.37
C VAL A 43 4.86 2.18 -7.88
N MET A 44 5.40 1.34 -7.00
CA MET A 44 5.72 -0.06 -7.27
C MET A 44 4.56 -0.99 -6.93
N THR A 45 3.93 -0.77 -5.78
CA THR A 45 2.78 -1.56 -5.31
C THR A 45 1.68 -0.66 -4.78
N ARG A 46 0.44 -1.18 -4.83
CA ARG A 46 -0.74 -0.50 -4.29
C ARG A 46 -1.76 -1.49 -3.73
N SER A 47 -2.49 -1.09 -2.70
CA SER A 47 -3.63 -1.83 -2.19
C SER A 47 -4.83 -1.76 -3.14
N LYS A 48 -5.80 -2.67 -2.94
CA LYS A 48 -7.07 -2.62 -3.64
C LYS A 48 -8.03 -1.64 -2.92
N PRO A 49 -8.92 -0.93 -3.63
CA PRO A 49 -9.98 -0.16 -3.00
C PRO A 49 -10.87 -1.04 -2.10
N GLY A 50 -11.13 -0.58 -0.88
CA GLY A 50 -11.99 -1.28 0.08
C GLY A 50 -11.32 -2.46 0.79
N GLU A 51 -9.99 -2.55 0.76
CA GLU A 51 -9.26 -3.59 1.49
C GLU A 51 -9.44 -3.46 3.01
N ASP A 52 -9.29 -4.59 3.71
CA ASP A 52 -9.34 -4.66 5.17
C ASP A 52 -8.30 -3.72 5.81
N PRO A 53 -8.66 -2.90 6.82
CA PRO A 53 -7.74 -1.96 7.48
C PRO A 53 -6.47 -2.62 8.02
N ARG A 54 -6.53 -3.87 8.48
CA ARG A 54 -5.35 -4.62 8.93
C ARG A 54 -4.41 -4.89 7.76
N LEU A 55 -4.93 -5.30 6.61
CA LEU A 55 -4.12 -5.51 5.40
C LEU A 55 -3.50 -4.22 4.88
N LEU A 56 -4.22 -3.10 4.99
CA LEU A 56 -3.67 -1.77 4.65
C LEU A 56 -2.52 -1.37 5.60
N ALA A 57 -2.58 -1.75 6.87
CA ALA A 57 -1.54 -1.43 7.84
C ALA A 57 -0.31 -2.37 7.76
N GLU A 58 -0.54 -3.65 7.49
CA GLU A 58 0.49 -4.70 7.55
C GLU A 58 1.13 -5.01 6.19
N THR A 59 0.56 -4.52 5.09
CA THR A 59 1.05 -4.80 3.73
C THR A 59 1.10 -3.55 2.86
N VAL A 60 1.90 -3.61 1.80
CA VAL A 60 2.00 -2.55 0.78
C VAL A 60 1.16 -2.85 -0.48
N GLY A 61 0.26 -3.82 -0.39
CA GLY A 61 -0.61 -4.24 -1.49
C GLY A 61 0.10 -5.10 -2.55
N ARG A 62 -0.36 -4.99 -3.79
CA ARG A 62 0.08 -5.81 -4.93
C ARG A 62 0.83 -4.97 -5.95
N VAL A 63 1.61 -5.62 -6.81
CA VAL A 63 2.32 -4.97 -7.90
C VAL A 63 1.38 -4.08 -8.73
N ALA A 64 1.85 -2.87 -9.05
CA ALA A 64 1.10 -1.94 -9.86
C ALA A 64 0.98 -2.44 -11.32
N PRO A 65 -0.04 -2.00 -12.08
CA PRO A 65 -0.14 -2.35 -13.49
C PRO A 65 1.13 -1.98 -14.26
N HIS A 66 1.56 -2.86 -15.16
CA HIS A 66 2.74 -2.67 -16.01
C HIS A 66 4.08 -2.59 -15.25
N VAL A 67 4.14 -3.11 -14.03
CA VAL A 67 5.37 -3.23 -13.23
C VAL A 67 5.71 -4.70 -13.03
N ASP A 68 6.97 -5.06 -13.24
CA ASP A 68 7.52 -6.37 -12.87
C ASP A 68 8.32 -6.22 -11.57
N LEU A 69 8.11 -7.14 -10.62
CA LEU A 69 8.72 -7.09 -9.29
C LEU A 69 9.22 -8.48 -8.88
N LYS A 70 10.41 -8.53 -8.27
CA LYS A 70 11.00 -9.74 -7.70
C LYS A 70 11.73 -9.43 -6.39
N ILE A 71 11.86 -10.45 -5.55
CA ILE A 71 12.78 -10.45 -4.39
C ILE A 71 14.02 -11.26 -4.80
N ILE A 72 15.21 -10.75 -4.48
CA ILE A 72 16.47 -11.40 -4.82
C ILE A 72 17.29 -11.73 -3.59
N ASP A 73 18.06 -12.80 -3.66
CA ASP A 73 19.14 -13.07 -2.72
C ASP A 73 20.26 -12.04 -2.92
N ILE A 74 20.70 -11.38 -1.84
CA ILE A 74 21.66 -10.26 -1.92
C ILE A 74 23.09 -10.70 -2.26
N ALA A 75 23.45 -11.96 -2.02
CA ALA A 75 24.80 -12.47 -2.25
C ALA A 75 24.99 -13.00 -3.68
N THR A 76 23.94 -13.61 -4.24
CA THR A 76 23.96 -14.32 -5.52
C THR A 76 23.18 -13.61 -6.62
N GLY A 77 22.23 -12.73 -6.27
CA GLY A 77 21.33 -12.07 -7.22
C GLY A 77 20.22 -12.98 -7.79
N ALA A 78 20.12 -14.23 -7.33
CA ALA A 78 19.08 -15.16 -7.76
C ALA A 78 17.69 -14.68 -7.29
N THR A 79 16.65 -14.99 -8.05
CA THR A 79 15.26 -14.70 -7.64
C THR A 79 14.82 -15.71 -6.58
N LEU A 80 14.27 -15.24 -5.48
CA LEU A 80 13.80 -16.09 -4.39
C LEU A 80 12.40 -16.69 -4.67
N PRO A 81 12.10 -17.89 -4.16
CA PRO A 81 10.75 -18.45 -4.13
C PRO A 81 9.77 -17.60 -3.31
N TYR A 82 8.47 -17.82 -3.54
CA TYR A 82 7.42 -17.16 -2.75
C TYR A 82 7.52 -17.50 -1.26
N GLY A 83 7.48 -16.46 -0.41
CA GLY A 83 7.51 -16.59 1.05
C GLY A 83 8.90 -16.48 1.67
N GLU A 84 9.95 -16.50 0.86
CA GLU A 84 11.33 -16.27 1.29
C GLU A 84 11.68 -14.77 1.30
N LYS A 85 12.68 -14.40 2.10
CA LYS A 85 13.09 -13.01 2.36
C LYS A 85 14.60 -12.86 2.26
#